data_AF-A0A8K1CAR7-F1
#
_entry.id   AF-A0A8K1CAR7-F1
#
_cell.length_a   1.000
_cell.length_b   1.000
_cell.length_c   1.000
_cell.angle_alpha   90.00
_cell.angle_beta   90.00
_cell.angle_gamma   90.00
#
_symmetry.space_group_name_H-M   'P 1'
#
loop_
_entity.id
_entity.type
_entity.pdbx_description
1 polymer ?
#
loop_
_entity_poly.entity_id
_entity_poly.type
_entity_poly.pdbx_seq_one_letter_code
_entity_poly.pdbx_strand_id
1 'polypeptide(L)'
;MKTAVVVPSASFWWKLGAVSGATAVALGAFGAHGLQTRVKDPKMLKNWETAAHYHLIHSVVLLAAPLSKRPGLTGGLITTGTLLFSGSLYTMVLTNERKLGMITPIGGVAIIAGWLALLL
;
A
#
# COMPACT_ATOMS: atom_id res chain seq x y z
N MET A 1 22.19 -30.36 -2.38
CA MET A 1 22.03 -29.02 -3.00
C MET A 1 21.26 -28.15 -2.01
N LYS A 2 21.94 -27.32 -1.22
CA LYS A 2 21.25 -26.36 -0.34
C LYS A 2 20.72 -25.25 -1.24
N THR A 3 19.41 -25.19 -1.45
CA THR A 3 18.76 -24.01 -2.02
C THR A 3 19.05 -22.87 -1.06
N ALA A 4 20.02 -22.02 -1.40
CA ALA A 4 20.19 -20.76 -0.71
C ALA A 4 18.88 -19.99 -0.93
N VAL A 5 18.05 -19.90 0.09
CA VAL A 5 16.98 -18.90 0.12
C VAL A 5 17.73 -17.57 0.05
N VAL A 6 17.75 -16.97 -1.14
CA VAL A 6 18.27 -15.62 -1.32
C VAL A 6 17.28 -14.72 -0.60
N VAL A 7 17.54 -14.48 0.70
CA VAL A 7 16.85 -13.43 1.43
C VAL A 7 17.33 -12.13 0.81
N PRO A 8 16.49 -11.34 0.13
CA PRO A 8 16.92 -10.13 -0.58
C PRO A 8 17.11 -8.98 0.42
N SER A 9 17.88 -9.20 1.50
CA SER A 9 18.03 -8.29 2.64
C SER A 9 18.78 -6.99 2.33
N ALA A 10 19.07 -6.69 1.06
CA ALA A 10 19.76 -5.47 0.62
C ALA A 10 19.08 -4.71 -0.53
N SER A 11 18.00 -5.21 -1.12
CA SER A 11 17.37 -4.53 -2.27
C SER A 11 16.59 -3.27 -1.84
N PHE A 12 16.58 -2.24 -2.69
CA PHE A 12 15.82 -1.01 -2.46
C PHE A 12 14.34 -1.30 -2.17
N TRP A 13 13.71 -2.18 -2.96
CA TRP A 13 12.31 -2.54 -2.82
C TRP A 13 12.00 -3.29 -1.52
N TRP A 14 12.90 -4.16 -1.05
CA TRP A 14 12.74 -4.81 0.25
C TRP A 14 12.69 -3.77 1.39
N LYS A 15 13.63 -2.82 1.39
CA LYS A 15 13.67 -1.75 2.40
C LYS A 15 12.41 -0.89 2.34
N LEU A 16 11.97 -0.54 1.15
CA LEU A 16 10.76 0.25 0.95
C LEU A 16 9.51 -0.51 1.39
N GLY A 17 9.41 -1.81 1.10
CA GLY A 17 8.34 -2.69 1.56
C GLY A 17 8.28 -2.79 3.08
N ALA A 18 9.43 -2.88 3.75
CA ALA A 18 9.50 -2.92 5.21
C ALA A 18 9.01 -1.62 5.85
N VAL A 19 9.49 -0.46 5.35
CA VAL A 19 9.03 0.87 5.83
C VAL A 19 7.55 1.07 5.53
N SER A 20 7.10 0.71 4.33
CA SER A 20 5.71 0.81 3.92
C SER A 20 4.80 -0.05 4.80
N GLY A 21 5.21 -1.29 5.10
CA GLY A 21 4.47 -2.20 5.96
C GLY A 21 4.36 -1.69 7.39
N ALA A 22 5.46 -1.20 7.97
CA ALA A 22 5.45 -0.57 9.29
C ALA A 22 4.50 0.65 9.32
N THR A 23 4.51 1.46 8.26
CA THR A 23 3.61 2.61 8.11
C THR A 23 2.14 2.17 8.02
N ALA A 24 1.84 1.13 7.23
CA ALA A 24 0.50 0.60 7.09
C ALA A 24 -0.06 0.06 8.42
N VAL A 25 0.79 -0.63 9.21
CA VAL A 25 0.42 -1.09 10.56
C VAL A 25 0.14 0.10 11.48
N ALA A 26 0.99 1.12 11.48
CA ALA A 26 0.78 2.32 12.30
C ALA A 26 -0.52 3.05 11.94
N LEU A 27 -0.80 3.24 10.65
CA LEU A 27 -2.03 3.87 10.17
C LEU A 27 -3.27 3.01 10.44
N GLY A 28 -3.16 1.68 10.33
CA GLY A 28 -4.21 0.74 10.71
C GLY A 28 -4.57 0.83 12.19
N ALA A 29 -3.55 0.81 13.07
CA ALA A 29 -3.74 0.97 14.51
C ALA A 29 -4.33 2.34 14.88
N PHE A 30 -3.84 3.40 14.24
CA PHE A 30 -4.41 4.75 14.40
C PHE A 30 -5.88 4.79 13.98
N GLY A 31 -6.25 4.14 12.87
CA GLY A 31 -7.64 4.01 12.42
C GLY A 31 -8.54 3.31 13.44
N ALA A 32 -8.08 2.19 13.98
CA ALA A 32 -8.86 1.36 14.90
C ALA A 32 -9.04 1.99 16.29
N HIS A 33 -8.01 2.66 16.81
CA HIS A 33 -8.01 3.15 18.21
C HIS A 33 -8.08 4.67 18.34
N GLY A 34 -7.43 5.42 17.45
CA GLY A 34 -7.36 6.88 17.54
C GLY A 34 -8.49 7.57 16.77
N LEU A 35 -8.71 7.16 15.51
CA LEU A 35 -9.51 7.90 14.55
C LEU A 35 -11.02 7.86 14.86
N GLN A 36 -11.53 6.76 15.42
CA GLN A 36 -12.95 6.61 15.76
C GLN A 36 -13.46 7.66 16.78
N THR A 37 -12.55 8.20 17.60
CA THR A 37 -12.88 9.28 18.52
C THR A 37 -13.09 10.62 17.81
N ARG A 38 -12.44 10.82 16.65
CA ARG A 38 -12.38 12.06 15.87
C ARG A 38 -13.35 12.09 14.68
N VAL A 39 -13.56 10.95 14.02
CA VAL A 39 -14.39 10.83 12.82
C VAL A 39 -15.67 10.07 13.16
N LYS A 40 -16.82 10.70 12.92
CA LYS A 40 -18.15 10.11 13.21
C LYS A 40 -18.84 9.50 11.99
N ASP A 41 -18.47 9.89 10.78
CA ASP A 41 -19.03 9.31 9.55
C ASP A 41 -18.52 7.87 9.37
N PRO A 42 -19.39 6.85 9.45
CA PRO A 42 -18.99 5.45 9.29
C PRO A 42 -18.39 5.16 7.92
N LYS A 43 -18.79 5.88 6.87
CA LYS A 43 -18.22 5.71 5.52
C LYS A 43 -16.77 6.19 5.47
N MET A 44 -16.44 7.28 6.17
CA MET A 44 -15.07 7.78 6.25
C MET A 44 -14.18 6.83 7.05
N LEU A 45 -14.69 6.26 8.15
CA LEU A 45 -13.96 5.22 8.89
C LEU A 45 -13.71 3.98 8.02
N LYS A 46 -14.71 3.52 7.27
CA LYS A 46 -14.56 2.40 6.33
C LYS A 46 -13.56 2.70 5.21
N ASN A 47 -13.52 3.93 4.72
CA ASN A 47 -12.53 4.35 3.73
C ASN A 47 -11.10 4.29 4.30
N TRP A 48 -10.91 4.71 5.55
CA TRP A 48 -9.62 4.58 6.23
C TRP A 48 -9.20 3.12 6.40
N GLU A 49 -10.12 2.26 6.84
CA GLU A 49 -9.87 0.82 6.98
C GLU A 49 -9.48 0.19 5.64
N THR A 50 -10.21 0.53 4.58
CA THR A 50 -9.91 0.08 3.21
C THR A 50 -8.51 0.53 2.78
N ALA A 51 -8.16 1.79 3.03
CA ALA A 51 -6.84 2.33 2.73
C ALA A 51 -5.72 1.56 3.46
N ALA A 52 -5.89 1.28 4.75
CA ALA A 52 -4.94 0.53 5.56
C ALA A 52 -4.80 -0.93 5.14
N HIS A 53 -5.91 -1.57 4.81
CA HIS A 53 -5.90 -2.93 4.31
C HIS A 53 -5.11 -3.06 3.01
N TYR A 54 -5.43 -2.22 2.01
CA TYR A 54 -4.72 -2.21 0.73
C TYR A 54 -3.25 -1.80 0.88
N HIS A 55 -2.95 -0.81 1.74
CA HIS A 55 -1.57 -0.39 2.01
C HIS A 55 -0.75 -1.55 2.59
N LEU A 56 -1.29 -2.30 3.55
CA LEU A 56 -0.59 -3.42 4.15
C LEU A 56 -0.36 -4.56 3.15
N ILE A 57 -1.39 -4.96 2.40
CA ILE A 57 -1.27 -6.01 1.38
C ILE A 57 -0.19 -5.65 0.36
N HIS A 58 -0.23 -4.42 -0.18
CA HIS A 58 0.72 -4.02 -1.20
C HIS A 58 2.12 -3.74 -0.67
N SER A 59 2.27 -3.48 0.64
CA SER A 59 3.58 -3.49 1.30
C SER A 59 4.19 -4.90 1.31
N VAL A 60 3.39 -5.95 1.54
CA VAL A 60 3.85 -7.35 1.44
C VAL A 60 4.23 -7.68 -0.01
N VAL A 61 3.44 -7.24 -0.99
CA VAL A 61 3.81 -7.40 -2.40
C VAL A 61 5.13 -6.70 -2.72
N LEU A 62 5.37 -5.52 -2.13
CA LEU A 62 6.61 -4.77 -2.32
C LEU A 62 7.83 -5.49 -1.73
N LEU A 63 7.67 -6.23 -0.63
CA LEU A 63 8.70 -7.14 -0.10
C LEU A 63 9.03 -8.26 -1.09
N ALA A 64 8.05 -8.73 -1.87
CA ALA A 64 8.23 -9.75 -2.90
C ALA A 64 8.70 -9.19 -4.25
N ALA A 65 8.64 -7.88 -4.47
CA ALA A 65 9.07 -7.24 -5.72
C ALA A 65 10.50 -7.60 -6.18
N PRO A 66 11.51 -7.76 -5.28
CA PRO A 66 12.85 -8.21 -5.68
C PRO A 66 12.90 -9.60 -6.34
N LEU A 67 11.86 -10.41 -6.16
CA LEU A 67 11.75 -11.75 -6.74
C LEU A 67 11.15 -11.74 -8.16
N SER A 68 10.60 -10.61 -8.61
CA SER A 68 10.10 -10.41 -9.98
C SER A 68 11.27 -10.35 -10.97
N LYS A 69 11.06 -10.76 -12.23
CA LYS A 69 12.10 -10.55 -13.28
C LYS A 69 12.27 -9.08 -13.64
N ARG A 70 11.27 -8.23 -13.32
CA ARG A 70 11.31 -6.78 -13.54
C ARG A 70 11.02 -6.02 -12.24
N PRO A 71 11.92 -6.09 -11.25
CA PRO A 71 11.67 -5.55 -9.90
C PRO A 71 11.40 -4.05 -9.91
N GLY A 72 12.06 -3.28 -10.78
CA GLY A 72 11.82 -1.83 -10.93
C GLY A 72 10.40 -1.49 -11.40
N LEU A 73 9.88 -2.25 -12.37
CA LEU A 73 8.52 -2.07 -12.89
C LEU A 73 7.49 -2.48 -11.85
N THR A 74 7.62 -3.70 -11.29
CA THR A 74 6.71 -4.22 -10.25
C THR A 74 6.71 -3.29 -9.04
N GLY A 75 7.88 -2.97 -8.48
CA GLY A 75 8.01 -2.12 -7.30
C GLY A 75 7.50 -0.70 -7.54
N GLY A 76 7.79 -0.12 -8.70
CA GLY A 76 7.33 1.21 -9.07
C GLY A 76 5.81 1.30 -9.20
N LEU A 77 5.18 0.33 -9.88
CA LEU A 77 3.72 0.25 -10.03
C LEU A 77 3.01 0.03 -8.70
N ILE A 78 3.50 -0.91 -7.88
CA ILE A 78 2.94 -1.20 -6.56
C ILE A 78 3.07 0.01 -5.63
N THR A 79 4.24 0.66 -5.59
CA THR A 79 4.46 1.84 -4.74
C THR A 79 3.57 3.00 -5.16
N THR A 80 3.60 3.37 -6.45
CA THR A 80 2.81 4.49 -6.98
C THR A 80 1.32 4.23 -6.82
N GLY A 81 0.88 3.02 -7.15
CA GLY A 81 -0.52 2.64 -7.00
C GLY A 81 -0.99 2.65 -5.56
N THR A 82 -0.16 2.19 -4.61
CA THR A 82 -0.49 2.24 -3.17
C THR A 82 -0.58 3.67 -2.65
N LEU A 83 0.35 4.55 -3.04
CA LEU A 83 0.32 5.96 -2.65
C LEU A 83 -0.93 6.67 -3.21
N LEU A 84 -1.28 6.44 -4.47
CA LEU A 84 -2.47 7.02 -5.08
C LEU A 84 -3.76 6.42 -4.49
N PHE A 85 -3.82 5.11 -4.29
CA PHE A 85 -5.00 4.43 -3.75
C PHE A 85 -5.19 4.73 -2.26
N SER A 86 -4.27 4.27 -1.42
CA SER A 86 -4.40 4.38 0.04
C SER A 86 -4.14 5.81 0.51
N GLY A 87 -3.16 6.50 -0.07
CA GLY A 87 -2.85 7.89 0.30
C GLY A 87 -4.00 8.85 0.00
N SER A 88 -4.71 8.70 -1.13
CA SER A 88 -5.90 9.52 -1.41
C SER A 88 -7.03 9.29 -0.41
N LEU A 89 -7.26 8.04 0.01
CA LEU A 89 -8.28 7.73 1.01
C LEU A 89 -7.90 8.22 2.41
N TYR A 90 -6.64 8.07 2.84
CA TYR A 90 -6.17 8.64 4.11
C TYR A 90 -6.31 10.15 4.13
N THR A 91 -5.83 10.82 3.09
CA THR A 91 -5.91 12.29 2.98
C THR A 91 -7.36 12.75 2.93
N MET A 92 -8.23 12.09 2.16
CA MET A 92 -9.67 12.36 2.15
C MET A 92 -10.30 12.32 3.54
N VAL A 93 -9.93 11.34 4.37
CA VAL A 93 -10.49 11.21 5.73
C VAL A 93 -9.92 12.28 6.67
N LEU A 94 -8.65 12.64 6.56
CA LEU A 94 -8.02 13.66 7.41
C LEU A 94 -8.46 15.09 7.06
N THR A 95 -8.69 15.38 5.77
CA THR A 95 -9.05 16.73 5.30
C THR A 95 -10.55 16.90 5.07
N ASN A 96 -11.31 15.79 5.09
CA ASN A 96 -12.72 15.73 4.70
C ASN A 96 -13.00 16.13 3.22
N GLU A 97 -11.97 16.17 2.36
CA GLU A 97 -12.12 16.49 0.93
C GLU A 97 -12.47 15.24 0.10
N ARG A 98 -13.77 15.04 -0.11
CA ARG A 98 -14.31 13.83 -0.77
C ARG A 98 -13.90 13.66 -2.23
N LYS A 99 -13.50 14.73 -2.93
CA LYS A 99 -13.07 14.64 -4.33
C LYS A 99 -11.76 13.85 -4.49
N LEU A 100 -10.95 13.74 -3.43
CA LEU A 100 -9.74 12.92 -3.44
C LEU A 100 -10.04 11.43 -3.73
N GLY A 101 -11.24 10.95 -3.42
CA GLY A 101 -11.68 9.60 -3.79
C GLY A 101 -11.68 9.32 -5.30
N MET A 102 -11.69 10.35 -6.16
CA MET A 102 -11.56 10.19 -7.62
C MET A 102 -10.14 9.77 -8.06
N ILE A 103 -9.13 9.93 -7.20
CA ILE A 103 -7.75 9.51 -7.45
C ILE A 103 -7.59 8.00 -7.19
N THR A 104 -8.38 7.45 -6.26
CA THR A 104 -8.29 6.06 -5.82
C THR A 104 -8.37 5.04 -6.97
N PRO A 105 -9.28 5.16 -7.96
CA PRO A 105 -9.32 4.24 -9.11
C PRO A 105 -8.05 4.21 -9.95
N ILE A 106 -7.37 5.36 -10.11
CA ILE A 106 -6.11 5.45 -10.86
C ILE A 106 -5.02 4.65 -10.13
N GLY A 107 -4.96 4.78 -8.80
CA GLY A 107 -4.08 3.95 -7.97
C GLY A 107 -4.40 2.46 -8.07
N GLY A 108 -5.69 2.11 -8.12
CA GLY A 108 -6.16 0.74 -8.30
C GLY A 108 -5.69 0.12 -9.62
N VAL A 109 -5.77 0.86 -10.73
CA VAL A 109 -5.25 0.41 -12.03
C VAL A 109 -3.74 0.17 -11.97
N ALA A 110 -2.97 1.07 -11.35
CA ALA A 110 -1.54 0.90 -11.18
C ALA A 110 -1.19 -0.32 -10.31
N ILE A 111 -1.95 -0.57 -9.24
CA ILE A 111 -1.82 -1.79 -8.42
C ILE A 111 -2.08 -3.04 -9.27
N ILE A 112 -3.18 -3.08 -10.04
CA ILE A 112 -3.51 -4.21 -10.93
C ILE A 112 -2.34 -4.47 -11.89
N ALA A 113 -1.83 -3.42 -12.54
CA ALA A 113 -0.68 -3.53 -13.43
C ALA A 113 0.57 -4.04 -12.68
N GLY A 114 0.78 -3.60 -11.43
CA GLY A 114 1.89 -4.07 -10.58
C GLY A 114 1.80 -5.56 -10.25
N TRP A 115 0.60 -6.08 -9.98
CA TRP A 115 0.36 -7.53 -9.83
C TRP A 115 0.63 -8.29 -11.12
N LEU A 116 0.12 -7.80 -12.26
CA LEU A 116 0.38 -8.43 -13.55
C LEU A 116 1.87 -8.40 -13.93
N ALA A 117 2.61 -7.37 -13.51
CA ALA A 117 4.04 -7.29 -13.72
C ALA A 117 4.84 -8.37 -12.97
N LEU A 118 4.26 -9.04 -11.95
CA LEU A 118 4.88 -10.21 -11.31
C LEU A 118 4.92 -11.43 -12.23
N LEU A 119 4.08 -11.48 -13.28
CA LEU A 119 4.05 -12.58 -14.25
C LEU A 119 5.22 -12.53 -15.25
N LEU A 120 5.90 -11.38 -15.35
CA LEU A 120 6.97 -11.13 -16.32
C LEU A 120 8.26 -11.78 -15.85
#